data_AF-A0AAU4NUS1-F1
#
_entry.id   AF-A0AAU4NUS1-F1
#
_cell.length_a   1.000
_cell.length_b   1.000
_cell.length_c   1.000
_cell.angle_alpha   90.00
_cell.angle_beta   90.00
_cell.angle_gamma   90.00
#
_symmetry.space_group_name_H-M   'P 1'
#
loop_
_entity.id
_entity.type
_entity.pdbx_description
1 polymer ?
#
loop_
_entity_poly.entity_id
_entity_poly.type
_entity_poly.pdbx_seq_one_letter_code
_entity_poly.pdbx_strand_id
1 'polypeptide(L)'
;MSEKSAATARQRLDTPRGSRRFKLDIDVDSVGRTGENVARFLGTGRYLAIQTGIVIVWILLNVFAVSLQWDPYPFILLNLAFSTQAAYAAPLILLAQNRQDDRDRVSLEEDRSRAAQTKADTEFLARELAALRIAVGEVATRDYLRRELDDLRAALLDPAQAAAEEQKARKKSRKKSVDEDSTSFAAAPSVEETTRFDHSEDTRR
;
A
#
# COMPACT_ATOMS: atom_id res chain seq x y z
N MET A 1 18.73 63.30 -21.42
CA MET A 1 18.32 62.11 -22.20
C MET A 1 19.38 61.01 -22.09
N SER A 2 19.75 60.61 -20.86
CA SER A 2 20.88 59.69 -20.60
C SER A 2 20.61 58.81 -19.37
N GLU A 3 19.44 58.17 -19.32
CA GLU A 3 19.12 57.21 -18.23
C GLU A 3 18.55 55.87 -18.73
N LYS A 4 18.30 55.71 -20.03
CA LYS A 4 17.66 54.47 -20.54
C LYS A 4 18.61 53.36 -21.00
N SER A 5 19.93 53.57 -21.04
CA SER A 5 20.87 52.54 -21.54
C SER A 5 21.52 51.66 -20.45
N ALA A 6 21.47 52.04 -19.17
CA ALA A 6 22.13 51.28 -18.10
C ALA A 6 21.31 50.09 -17.56
N ALA A 7 19.99 50.06 -17.84
CA ALA A 7 19.10 49.02 -17.32
C ALA A 7 19.14 47.70 -18.13
N THR A 8 19.50 47.74 -19.42
CA THR A 8 19.45 46.55 -20.29
C THR A 8 20.70 45.65 -20.15
N ALA A 9 21.83 46.20 -19.68
CA ALA A 9 23.08 45.45 -19.55
C ALA A 9 23.12 44.51 -18.32
N ARG A 10 22.25 44.75 -17.32
CA ARG A 10 22.21 43.95 -16.08
C ARG A 10 21.31 42.71 -16.17
N GLN A 11 20.57 42.54 -17.27
CA GLN A 11 19.58 41.47 -17.44
C GLN A 11 20.06 40.27 -18.26
N ARG A 12 21.37 40.08 -18.45
CA ARG A 12 21.90 38.95 -19.26
C ARG A 12 23.07 38.21 -18.62
N LEU A 13 23.11 38.18 -17.30
CA LEU A 13 24.11 37.43 -16.53
C LEU A 13 23.52 36.34 -15.61
N ASP A 14 22.24 36.00 -15.77
CA ASP A 14 21.54 35.03 -14.90
C ASP A 14 21.06 33.77 -15.63
N THR A 15 21.41 33.60 -16.91
CA THR A 15 21.17 32.32 -17.59
C THR A 15 22.44 31.49 -17.46
N PRO A 16 22.53 30.50 -16.55
CA PRO A 16 23.64 29.58 -16.57
C PRO A 16 23.64 28.95 -17.96
N ARG A 17 24.67 29.25 -18.76
CA ARG A 17 24.91 28.57 -20.03
C ARG A 17 25.09 27.11 -19.64
N GLY A 18 24.04 26.31 -19.86
CA GLY A 18 24.03 24.89 -19.56
C GLY A 18 25.24 24.29 -20.23
N SER A 19 26.25 23.94 -19.44
CA SER A 19 27.31 23.07 -19.92
C SER A 19 26.57 21.86 -20.45
N ARG A 20 26.77 21.58 -21.74
CA ARG A 20 26.26 20.39 -22.40
C ARG A 20 26.99 19.23 -21.74
N ARG A 21 26.55 18.85 -20.52
CA ARG A 21 27.01 17.66 -19.84
C ARG A 21 26.65 16.54 -20.79
N PHE A 22 27.65 15.86 -21.32
CA PHE A 22 27.48 14.56 -21.92
C PHE A 22 26.84 13.67 -20.85
N LYS A 23 25.51 13.61 -20.84
CA LYS A 23 24.78 12.59 -20.09
C LYS A 23 24.97 11.34 -20.92
N LEU A 24 25.93 10.52 -20.52
CA LEU A 24 25.95 9.10 -20.87
C LEU A 24 24.69 8.52 -20.26
N ASP A 25 23.60 8.55 -21.04
CA ASP A 25 22.36 7.85 -20.72
C ASP A 25 22.62 6.38 -21.00
N ILE A 26 23.36 5.75 -20.09
CA ILE A 26 23.52 4.31 -20.07
C ILE A 26 22.16 3.80 -19.63
N ASP A 27 21.40 3.28 -20.59
CA ASP A 27 20.09 2.67 -20.38
C ASP A 27 20.20 1.57 -19.30
N VAL A 28 19.78 1.93 -18.09
CA VAL A 28 19.89 1.12 -16.87
C VAL A 28 19.10 -0.18 -17.00
N ASP A 29 18.06 -0.19 -17.84
CA ASP A 29 17.21 -1.35 -18.11
C ASP A 29 17.88 -2.33 -19.06
N SER A 30 18.62 -1.85 -20.06
CA SER A 30 19.40 -2.69 -20.98
C SER A 30 20.55 -3.42 -20.25
N VAL A 31 21.23 -2.70 -19.36
CA VAL A 31 22.29 -3.25 -18.51
C VAL A 31 21.72 -4.20 -17.46
N GLY A 32 20.52 -3.91 -16.93
CA GLY A 32 19.83 -4.78 -15.97
C GLY A 32 19.52 -6.16 -16.55
N ARG A 33 18.92 -6.20 -17.75
CA ARG A 33 18.61 -7.46 -18.46
C ARG A 33 19.86 -8.25 -18.84
N THR A 34 20.90 -7.55 -19.27
CA THR A 34 22.20 -8.18 -19.58
C THR A 34 22.86 -8.75 -18.32
N GLY A 35 22.82 -8.01 -17.22
CA GLY A 35 23.35 -8.43 -15.92
C GLY A 35 22.63 -9.66 -15.36
N GLU A 36 21.32 -9.78 -15.58
CA GLU A 36 20.57 -10.96 -15.14
C GLU A 36 20.93 -12.24 -15.93
N ASN A 37 21.19 -12.12 -17.24
CA ASN A 37 21.73 -13.23 -18.03
C ASN A 37 23.14 -13.61 -17.57
N VAL A 38 24.00 -12.62 -17.29
CA VAL A 38 25.37 -12.83 -16.81
C VAL A 38 25.37 -13.48 -15.41
N ALA A 39 24.49 -13.04 -14.50
CA ALA A 39 24.35 -13.61 -13.17
C ALA A 39 23.91 -15.09 -13.23
N ARG A 40 22.91 -15.41 -14.07
CA ARG A 40 22.49 -16.81 -14.30
C ARG A 40 23.61 -17.66 -14.92
N PHE A 41 24.42 -17.07 -15.80
CA PHE A 41 25.55 -17.75 -16.42
C PHE A 41 26.68 -18.03 -15.43
N LEU A 42 27.07 -17.05 -14.60
CA LEU A 42 28.12 -17.17 -13.58
C LEU A 42 27.72 -18.10 -12.42
N GLY A 43 26.43 -18.17 -12.08
CA GLY A 43 25.92 -19.08 -11.05
C GLY A 43 25.80 -20.55 -11.49
N THR A 44 25.98 -20.84 -12.77
CA THR A 44 25.90 -22.20 -13.32
C THR A 44 27.31 -22.81 -13.42
N GLY A 45 27.49 -24.08 -13.03
CA GLY A 45 28.79 -24.79 -13.15
C GLY A 45 29.37 -24.86 -14.58
N ARG A 46 28.56 -24.51 -15.59
CA ARG A 46 28.97 -24.38 -16.99
C ARG A 46 30.01 -23.28 -17.22
N TYR A 47 29.99 -22.18 -16.46
CA TYR A 47 31.00 -21.13 -16.56
C TYR A 47 32.39 -21.66 -16.20
N LEU A 48 32.50 -22.35 -15.06
CA LEU A 48 33.76 -22.96 -14.61
C LEU A 48 34.29 -23.99 -15.61
N ALA A 49 33.41 -24.81 -16.20
CA ALA A 49 33.80 -25.79 -17.22
C ALA A 49 34.38 -25.12 -18.48
N ILE A 50 33.73 -24.07 -18.99
CA ILE A 50 34.21 -23.31 -20.16
C ILE A 50 35.53 -22.61 -19.83
N GLN A 51 35.63 -21.95 -18.67
CA GLN A 51 36.83 -21.23 -18.24
C GLN A 51 38.03 -22.18 -18.07
N THR A 52 37.82 -23.36 -17.48
CA THR A 52 38.85 -24.40 -17.37
C THR A 52 39.29 -24.89 -18.76
N GLY A 53 38.35 -25.12 -19.68
CA GLY A 53 38.65 -25.51 -21.06
C GLY A 53 39.49 -24.47 -21.79
N ILE A 54 39.15 -23.18 -21.66
CA ILE A 54 39.93 -22.07 -22.25
C ILE A 54 41.36 -22.07 -21.69
N VAL A 55 41.53 -22.20 -20.36
CA VAL A 55 42.86 -22.26 -19.73
C VAL A 55 43.68 -23.44 -20.25
N ILE A 56 43.09 -24.62 -20.36
CA ILE A 56 43.75 -25.82 -20.91
C ILE A 56 44.18 -25.58 -22.37
N VAL A 57 43.27 -25.10 -23.22
CA VAL A 57 43.57 -24.79 -24.63
C VAL A 57 44.68 -23.76 -24.74
N TRP A 58 44.68 -22.74 -23.87
CA TRP A 58 45.71 -21.72 -23.84
C TRP A 58 47.07 -22.27 -23.44
N ILE A 59 47.12 -23.13 -22.42
CA ILE A 59 48.35 -23.83 -22.01
C ILE A 59 48.88 -24.69 -23.17
N LEU A 60 48.01 -25.45 -23.85
CA LEU A 60 48.40 -26.27 -25.00
C LEU A 60 48.96 -25.42 -26.14
N LEU A 61 48.26 -24.35 -26.54
CA LEU A 61 48.72 -23.41 -27.56
C LEU A 61 50.08 -22.82 -27.20
N ASN A 62 50.28 -22.44 -25.94
CA ASN A 62 51.54 -21.89 -25.48
C ASN A 62 52.69 -22.92 -25.55
N VAL A 63 52.45 -24.18 -25.14
CA VAL A 63 53.42 -25.28 -25.27
C VAL A 63 53.77 -25.59 -26.73
N PHE A 64 52.80 -25.59 -27.64
CA PHE A 64 53.06 -25.77 -29.07
C PHE A 64 53.79 -24.55 -29.69
N ALA A 65 53.48 -23.33 -29.23
CA ALA A 65 54.13 -22.10 -29.68
C ALA A 65 55.54 -21.90 -29.10
N VAL A 66 55.88 -22.54 -27.98
CA VAL A 66 57.26 -22.62 -27.46
C VAL A 66 58.19 -23.31 -28.46
N SER A 67 57.69 -24.24 -29.28
CA SER A 67 58.46 -24.81 -30.39
C SER A 67 58.84 -23.79 -31.48
N LEU A 68 58.20 -22.61 -31.48
CA LEU A 68 58.50 -21.46 -32.33
C LEU A 68 59.25 -20.33 -31.58
N GLN A 69 59.73 -20.58 -30.36
CA GLN A 69 60.42 -19.60 -29.49
C GLN A 69 59.61 -18.34 -29.13
N TRP A 70 58.27 -18.36 -29.29
CA TRP A 70 57.44 -17.15 -29.18
C TRP A 70 57.24 -16.65 -27.73
N ASP A 71 57.45 -17.48 -26.70
CA ASP A 71 57.50 -17.07 -25.28
C ASP A 71 58.29 -18.10 -24.42
N PRO A 72 59.64 -17.96 -24.29
CA PRO A 72 60.47 -18.82 -23.44
C PRO A 72 60.18 -18.60 -21.94
N TYR A 73 60.45 -19.61 -21.11
CA TYR A 73 60.23 -19.59 -19.66
C TYR A 73 60.83 -18.32 -18.98
N PRO A 74 60.11 -17.60 -18.10
CA PRO A 74 58.77 -17.84 -17.54
C PRO A 74 57.68 -17.09 -18.34
N PHE A 75 56.58 -17.77 -18.67
CA PHE A 75 55.47 -17.31 -19.52
C PHE A 75 54.91 -15.92 -19.14
N ILE A 76 55.57 -14.85 -19.59
CA ILE A 76 55.33 -13.49 -19.09
C ILE A 76 53.98 -12.97 -19.61
N LEU A 77 53.62 -13.36 -20.84
CA LEU A 77 52.39 -12.94 -21.50
C LEU A 77 51.16 -13.60 -20.86
N LEU A 78 51.28 -14.87 -20.48
CA LEU A 78 50.19 -15.60 -19.81
C LEU A 78 49.92 -14.99 -18.43
N ASN A 79 50.98 -14.73 -17.67
CA ASN A 79 50.85 -14.16 -16.35
C ASN A 79 50.31 -12.71 -16.41
N LEU A 80 50.74 -11.94 -17.41
CA LEU A 80 50.24 -10.58 -17.64
C LEU A 80 48.75 -10.58 -18.04
N ALA A 81 48.33 -11.51 -18.89
CA ALA A 81 46.93 -11.66 -19.27
C ALA A 81 46.04 -12.02 -18.08
N PHE A 82 46.44 -12.98 -17.26
CA PHE A 82 45.70 -13.37 -16.05
C PHE A 82 45.65 -12.24 -15.01
N SER A 83 46.77 -11.53 -14.82
CA SER A 83 46.83 -10.36 -13.93
C SER A 83 45.88 -9.26 -14.39
N THR A 84 45.81 -8.99 -15.69
CA THR A 84 44.89 -8.01 -16.27
C THR A 84 43.43 -8.48 -16.13
N GLN A 85 43.16 -9.78 -16.33
CA GLN A 85 41.84 -10.36 -16.18
C GLN A 85 41.31 -10.22 -14.75
N ALA A 86 42.16 -10.49 -13.75
CA ALA A 86 41.82 -10.27 -12.34
C ALA A 86 41.61 -8.77 -12.03
N ALA A 87 42.47 -7.90 -12.56
CA ALA A 87 42.38 -6.46 -12.34
C ALA A 87 41.09 -5.84 -12.89
N TYR A 88 40.59 -6.31 -14.05
CA TYR A 88 39.33 -5.84 -14.61
C TYR A 88 38.10 -6.52 -14.00
N ALA A 89 38.25 -7.72 -13.42
CA ALA A 89 37.17 -8.39 -12.73
C ALA A 89 36.71 -7.61 -11.48
N ALA A 90 37.65 -7.06 -10.70
CA ALA A 90 37.34 -6.32 -9.47
C ALA A 90 36.32 -5.16 -9.64
N PRO A 91 36.51 -4.21 -10.59
CA PRO A 91 35.54 -3.14 -10.80
C PRO A 91 34.20 -3.63 -11.37
N LEU A 92 34.21 -4.67 -12.22
CA LEU A 92 32.96 -5.27 -12.71
C LEU A 92 32.15 -5.92 -11.58
N ILE A 93 32.83 -6.63 -10.68
CA ILE A 93 32.21 -7.24 -9.50
C ILE A 93 31.64 -6.14 -8.59
N LEU A 94 32.38 -5.05 -8.36
CA LEU A 94 31.91 -3.93 -7.55
C LEU A 94 30.65 -3.29 -8.16
N LEU A 95 30.61 -3.08 -9.48
CA LEU A 95 29.41 -2.58 -10.16
C LEU A 95 28.23 -3.56 -10.05
N ALA A 96 28.49 -4.87 -10.15
CA ALA A 96 27.46 -5.88 -9.99
C ALA A 96 26.91 -5.92 -8.56
N GLN A 97 27.79 -5.79 -7.57
CA GLN A 97 27.46 -5.76 -6.14
C GLN A 97 26.62 -4.52 -5.79
N ASN A 98 27.05 -3.31 -6.17
CA ASN A 98 26.26 -2.09 -5.91
C ASN A 98 24.83 -2.22 -6.47
N ARG A 99 24.66 -2.86 -7.64
CA ARG A 99 23.33 -3.10 -8.22
C ARG A 99 22.54 -4.23 -7.55
N GLN A 100 23.20 -5.17 -6.91
CA GLN A 100 22.53 -6.16 -6.07
C GLN A 100 22.06 -5.48 -4.79
N ASP A 101 22.91 -4.70 -4.13
CA ASP A 101 22.59 -3.95 -2.91
C ASP A 101 21.44 -2.96 -3.12
N ASP A 102 21.42 -2.25 -4.25
CA ASP A 102 20.31 -1.34 -4.60
C ASP A 102 18.97 -2.09 -4.76
N ARG A 103 18.98 -3.26 -5.42
CA ARG A 103 17.78 -4.09 -5.59
C ARG A 103 17.32 -4.69 -4.26
N ASP A 104 18.25 -5.20 -3.47
CA ASP A 104 17.98 -5.78 -2.16
C ASP A 104 17.40 -4.73 -1.21
N ARG A 105 17.92 -3.49 -1.27
CA ARG A 105 17.36 -2.37 -0.52
C ARG A 105 15.91 -2.07 -0.89
N VAL A 106 15.60 -1.96 -2.19
CA VAL A 106 14.21 -1.72 -2.64
C VAL A 106 13.29 -2.85 -2.21
N SER A 107 13.72 -4.11 -2.38
CA SER A 107 12.94 -5.27 -1.94
C SER A 107 12.68 -5.25 -0.44
N LEU A 108 13.67 -4.89 0.38
CA LEU A 108 13.52 -4.78 1.83
C LEU A 108 12.58 -3.64 2.24
N GLU A 109 12.60 -2.52 1.54
CA GLU A 109 11.69 -1.39 1.77
C GLU A 109 10.24 -1.77 1.43
N GLU A 110 10.02 -2.46 0.30
CA GLU A 110 8.71 -3.00 -0.06
C GLU A 110 8.18 -4.02 0.97
N ASP A 111 9.02 -4.97 1.37
CA ASP A 111 8.64 -6.00 2.35
C ASP A 111 8.27 -5.38 3.69
N ARG A 112 9.02 -4.37 4.14
CA ARG A 112 8.68 -3.62 5.36
C ARG A 112 7.34 -2.91 5.23
N SER A 113 7.07 -2.28 4.08
CA SER A 113 5.80 -1.58 3.83
C SER A 113 4.62 -2.56 3.83
N ARG A 114 4.76 -3.70 3.15
CA ARG A 114 3.75 -4.78 3.13
C ARG A 114 3.52 -5.36 4.52
N ALA A 115 4.58 -5.59 5.29
CA ALA A 115 4.45 -6.08 6.66
C ALA A 115 3.72 -5.08 7.57
N ALA A 116 3.99 -3.77 7.42
CA ALA A 116 3.29 -2.73 8.16
C ALA A 116 1.79 -2.67 7.81
N GLN A 117 1.45 -2.77 6.51
CA GLN A 117 0.04 -2.83 6.05
C GLN A 117 -0.66 -4.08 6.59
N THR A 118 -0.05 -5.26 6.44
CA THR A 118 -0.61 -6.52 6.92
C THR A 118 -0.86 -6.49 8.44
N LYS A 119 0.05 -5.88 9.19
CA LYS A 119 -0.12 -5.68 10.64
C LYS A 119 -1.31 -4.78 10.93
N ALA A 120 -1.42 -3.64 10.24
CA ALA A 120 -2.53 -2.71 10.41
C ALA A 120 -3.89 -3.35 10.07
N ASP A 121 -3.96 -4.10 8.97
CA ASP A 121 -5.16 -4.83 8.55
C ASP A 121 -5.55 -5.89 9.59
N THR A 122 -4.57 -6.61 10.14
CA THR A 122 -4.82 -7.61 11.19
C THR A 122 -5.33 -6.95 12.47
N GLU A 123 -4.73 -5.81 12.87
CA GLU A 123 -5.21 -5.05 14.03
C GLU A 123 -6.63 -4.50 13.81
N PHE A 124 -6.93 -4.03 12.60
CA PHE A 124 -8.26 -3.56 12.22
C PHE A 124 -9.28 -4.70 12.30
N LEU A 125 -9.01 -5.83 11.65
CA LEU A 125 -9.88 -7.01 11.69
C LEU A 125 -10.06 -7.54 13.12
N ALA A 126 -9.03 -7.51 13.96
CA ALA A 126 -9.15 -7.90 15.37
C ALA A 126 -10.07 -6.96 16.16
N ARG A 127 -10.01 -5.64 15.91
CA ARG A 127 -10.91 -4.67 16.53
C ARG A 127 -12.35 -4.83 16.06
N GLU A 128 -12.56 -5.00 14.76
CA GLU A 128 -13.88 -5.26 14.16
C GLU A 128 -14.46 -6.57 14.71
N LEU A 129 -13.67 -7.64 14.79
CA LEU A 129 -14.10 -8.91 15.36
C LEU A 129 -14.48 -8.77 16.85
N ALA A 130 -13.71 -8.00 17.62
CA ALA A 130 -14.02 -7.74 19.03
C ALA A 130 -15.34 -6.94 19.17
N ALA A 131 -15.55 -5.91 18.34
CA ALA A 131 -16.78 -5.14 18.32
C ALA A 131 -17.99 -6.00 17.91
N LEU A 132 -17.84 -6.79 16.85
CA LEU A 132 -18.86 -7.73 16.39
C LEU A 132 -19.19 -8.77 17.48
N ARG A 133 -18.19 -9.29 18.18
CA ARG A 133 -18.38 -10.23 19.29
C ARG A 133 -19.20 -9.62 20.43
N ILE A 134 -18.96 -8.36 20.77
CA ILE A 134 -19.74 -7.64 21.80
C ILE A 134 -21.18 -7.45 21.33
N ALA A 135 -21.37 -6.94 20.11
CA ALA A 135 -22.70 -6.71 19.53
C ALA A 135 -23.53 -8.01 19.45
N VAL A 136 -22.92 -9.11 19.00
CA VAL A 136 -23.58 -10.43 18.98
C VAL A 136 -23.82 -10.96 20.40
N GLY A 137 -22.90 -10.74 21.33
CA GLY A 137 -23.07 -11.10 22.74
C GLY A 137 -24.26 -10.40 23.42
N GLU A 138 -24.52 -9.15 23.05
CA GLU A 138 -25.69 -8.39 23.52
C GLU A 138 -27.00 -8.86 22.87
N VAL A 139 -27.02 -9.08 21.55
CA VAL A 139 -28.22 -9.48 20.79
C VAL A 139 -28.60 -10.96 21.00
N ALA A 140 -27.63 -11.83 21.25
CA ALA A 140 -27.86 -13.23 21.61
C ALA A 140 -27.79 -13.42 23.13
N THR A 141 -28.37 -12.52 23.91
CA THR A 141 -28.47 -12.74 25.35
C THR A 141 -29.24 -14.05 25.58
N ARG A 142 -28.65 -14.96 26.35
CA ARG A 142 -29.26 -16.25 26.74
C ARG A 142 -30.70 -16.07 27.18
N ASP A 143 -31.00 -14.96 27.85
CA ASP A 143 -32.34 -14.63 28.35
C ASP A 143 -33.32 -14.25 27.24
N TYR A 144 -32.87 -13.61 26.15
CA TYR A 144 -33.72 -13.34 24.98
C TYR A 144 -34.09 -14.62 24.26
N LEU A 145 -33.08 -15.47 23.93
CA LEU A 145 -33.36 -16.78 23.30
C LEU A 145 -34.21 -17.67 24.20
N ARG A 146 -33.99 -17.62 25.52
CA ARG A 146 -34.78 -18.39 26.49
C ARG A 146 -36.20 -17.88 26.60
N ARG A 147 -36.40 -16.57 26.58
CA ARG A 147 -37.73 -15.95 26.57
C ARG A 147 -38.48 -16.28 25.29
N GLU A 148 -37.85 -16.18 24.12
CA GLU A 148 -38.47 -16.52 22.84
C GLU A 148 -38.84 -18.01 22.78
N LEU A 149 -37.98 -18.89 23.29
CA LEU A 149 -38.27 -20.32 23.42
C LEU A 149 -39.41 -20.60 24.40
N ASP A 150 -39.47 -19.90 25.53
CA ASP A 150 -40.54 -20.04 26.52
C ASP A 150 -41.88 -19.50 25.98
N ASP A 151 -41.86 -18.37 25.26
CA ASP A 151 -43.04 -17.78 24.62
C ASP A 151 -43.58 -18.69 23.49
N LEU A 152 -42.70 -19.23 22.63
CA LEU A 152 -43.07 -20.23 21.63
C LEU A 152 -43.61 -21.52 22.27
N ARG A 153 -42.98 -21.98 23.36
CA ARG A 153 -43.44 -23.15 24.12
C ARG A 153 -44.82 -22.92 24.72
N ALA A 154 -45.06 -21.76 25.32
CA ALA A 154 -46.35 -21.38 25.90
C ALA A 154 -47.44 -21.31 24.82
N ALA A 155 -47.12 -20.73 23.66
CA ALA A 155 -48.03 -20.63 22.52
C ALA A 155 -48.45 -22.01 21.97
N LEU A 156 -47.54 -23.00 21.97
CA LEU A 156 -47.82 -24.35 21.48
C LEU A 156 -48.51 -25.26 22.51
N LEU A 157 -48.19 -25.11 23.80
CA LEU A 157 -48.75 -25.97 24.87
C LEU A 157 -50.10 -25.48 25.40
N ASP A 158 -50.41 -24.17 25.31
CA ASP A 158 -51.60 -23.60 25.92
C ASP A 158 -52.29 -22.57 24.98
N PRO A 159 -52.88 -23.03 23.86
CA PRO A 159 -53.48 -22.14 22.85
C PRO A 159 -54.64 -21.29 23.41
N ALA A 160 -55.23 -21.69 24.54
CA ALA A 160 -56.26 -20.94 25.25
C ALA A 160 -55.70 -19.69 25.98
N GLN A 161 -54.45 -19.73 26.46
CA GLN A 161 -53.83 -18.61 27.19
C GLN A 161 -53.22 -17.57 26.24
N ALA A 162 -52.60 -18.01 25.13
CA ALA A 162 -52.08 -17.10 24.11
C ALA A 162 -53.20 -16.22 23.51
N ALA A 163 -54.36 -16.82 23.20
CA ALA A 163 -55.55 -16.08 22.75
C ALA A 163 -56.09 -15.12 23.82
N ALA A 164 -55.98 -15.46 25.11
CA ALA A 164 -56.42 -14.61 26.21
C ALA A 164 -55.47 -13.42 26.46
N GLU A 165 -54.15 -13.61 26.31
CA GLU A 165 -53.17 -12.52 26.39
C GLU A 165 -53.26 -11.57 25.19
N GLU A 166 -53.44 -12.08 23.98
CA GLU A 166 -53.64 -11.26 22.78
C GLU A 166 -54.93 -10.41 22.89
N GLN A 167 -56.00 -10.99 23.45
CA GLN A 167 -57.23 -10.25 23.76
C GLN A 167 -57.02 -9.20 24.86
N LYS A 168 -56.23 -9.48 25.90
CA LYS A 168 -55.90 -8.51 26.95
C LYS A 168 -55.02 -7.37 26.40
N ALA A 169 -54.06 -7.66 25.53
CA ALA A 169 -53.21 -6.67 24.87
C ALA A 169 -54.03 -5.76 23.94
N ARG A 170 -54.93 -6.32 23.13
CA ARG A 170 -55.91 -5.55 22.34
C ARG A 170 -56.79 -4.67 23.22
N LYS A 171 -57.31 -5.18 24.33
CA LYS A 171 -58.15 -4.42 25.28
C LYS A 171 -57.39 -3.27 25.95
N LYS A 172 -56.10 -3.48 26.26
CA LYS A 172 -55.21 -2.46 26.84
C LYS A 172 -54.86 -1.36 25.81
N SER A 173 -54.60 -1.73 24.55
CA SER A 173 -54.39 -0.76 23.46
C SER A 173 -55.63 0.09 23.19
N ARG A 174 -56.81 -0.52 23.23
CA ARG A 174 -58.11 0.14 23.05
C ARG A 174 -58.52 1.03 24.23
N LYS A 175 -58.04 0.73 25.45
CA LYS A 175 -58.19 1.62 26.60
C LYS A 175 -57.26 2.82 26.52
N LYS A 176 -56.01 2.62 26.08
CA LYS A 176 -55.03 3.69 25.88
C LYS A 176 -55.49 4.71 24.81
N SER A 177 -56.09 4.25 23.72
CA SER A 177 -56.66 5.13 22.69
C SER A 177 -57.90 5.90 23.18
N VAL A 178 -58.67 5.34 24.12
CA VAL A 178 -59.83 6.02 24.72
C VAL A 178 -59.38 7.08 25.73
N ASP A 179 -58.34 6.80 26.52
CA ASP A 179 -57.75 7.79 27.44
C ASP A 179 -57.11 8.97 26.66
N GLU A 180 -56.42 8.71 25.53
CA GLU A 180 -55.89 9.78 24.64
C GLU A 180 -56.99 10.67 24.03
N ASP A 181 -58.13 10.09 23.62
CA ASP A 181 -59.25 10.84 23.02
C ASP A 181 -60.00 11.70 24.07
N SER A 182 -60.17 11.20 25.30
CA SER A 182 -60.76 11.98 26.40
C SER A 182 -59.87 13.12 26.90
N THR A 183 -58.57 13.10 26.62
CA THR A 183 -57.65 14.20 26.94
C THR A 183 -57.69 15.30 25.87
N SER A 184 -58.16 14.98 24.65
CA SER A 184 -58.32 15.93 23.55
C SER A 184 -59.62 16.77 23.62
N PHE A 185 -60.64 16.33 24.36
CA PHE A 185 -61.92 17.05 24.46
C PHE A 185 -61.94 18.15 25.56
N ALA A 186 -60.91 18.23 26.40
CA ALA A 186 -60.80 19.24 27.47
C ALA A 186 -60.18 20.59 27.03
N ALA A 187 -59.84 20.75 25.75
CA ALA A 187 -59.26 21.98 25.23
C ALA A 187 -60.05 22.50 24.01
N ALA A 188 -61.04 23.34 24.26
CA ALA A 188 -61.67 24.20 23.26
C ALA A 188 -61.92 25.62 23.85
N PRO A 189 -61.93 26.67 23.03
CA PRO A 189 -61.23 27.92 23.31
C PRO A 189 -62.15 29.06 23.79
N SER A 190 -61.62 29.95 24.65
CA SER A 190 -62.24 31.24 24.94
C SER A 190 -61.70 32.29 23.98
N VAL A 191 -62.56 32.76 23.08
CA VAL A 191 -62.35 33.90 22.18
C VAL A 191 -62.69 35.17 22.95
N GLU A 192 -61.76 36.14 22.97
CA GLU A 192 -62.12 37.56 23.04
C GLU A 192 -61.20 38.35 22.10
N GLU A 193 -61.84 39.20 21.33
CA GLU A 193 -61.37 39.84 20.11
C GLU A 193 -60.99 41.30 20.37
N THR A 194 -60.09 41.81 19.53
CA THR A 194 -59.99 43.22 19.10
C THR A 194 -59.32 44.22 20.05
N THR A 195 -58.13 44.67 19.62
CA THR A 195 -57.85 46.07 19.23
C THR A 195 -56.43 46.10 18.65
N ARG A 196 -56.25 46.10 17.31
CA ARG A 196 -56.09 47.30 16.47
C ARG A 196 -55.32 48.44 17.17
N PHE A 197 -54.01 48.46 17.00
CA PHE A 197 -53.32 49.73 16.72
C PHE A 197 -52.10 49.47 15.81
N ASP A 198 -52.05 50.29 14.78
CA ASP A 198 -51.09 50.34 13.68
C ASP A 198 -49.85 51.15 14.08
N HIS A 199 -48.66 50.67 13.74
CA HIS A 199 -47.56 51.55 13.34
C HIS A 199 -46.55 50.78 12.47
N SER A 200 -46.75 50.91 11.15
CA SER A 200 -45.76 51.29 10.14
C SER A 200 -44.31 50.80 10.23
N GLU A 201 -43.88 50.26 9.09
CA GLU A 201 -42.56 50.42 8.47
C GLU A 201 -41.33 49.89 9.23
N ASP A 202 -40.63 48.92 8.66
CA ASP A 202 -39.59 49.26 7.69
C ASP A 202 -39.15 48.03 6.89
N THR A 203 -39.28 48.20 5.58
CA THR A 203 -38.52 47.59 4.51
C THR A 203 -37.01 47.48 4.78
N ARG A 204 -36.42 46.35 4.35
CA ARG A 204 -35.18 46.21 3.53
C ARG A 204 -34.44 44.92 3.94
N ARG A 205 -34.39 43.96 3.01
CA ARG A 205 -33.20 43.60 2.20
C ARG A 205 -32.16 42.81 2.98
#